data_AF-A0A2W4X4R5-F1
#
_entry.id   AF-A0A2W4X4R5-F1
#
_cell.length_a   1.000
_cell.length_b   1.000
_cell.length_c   1.000
_cell.angle_alpha   90.00
_cell.angle_beta   90.00
_cell.angle_gamma   90.00
#
_symmetry.space_group_name_H-M   'P 1'
#
loop_
_entity.id
_entity.type
_entity.pdbx_description
1 polymer ?
#
loop_
_entity_poly.entity_id
_entity_poly.type
_entity_poly.pdbx_seq_one_letter_code
_entity_poly.pdbx_strand_id
1 'polypeptide(L)'
;MLEAAVEYFSSRSHDAWRRNFLKANPGERGKPRMRLRGGVMVDVNQPWSKLDPRAQQSNKRAALDAYAAVKQFPNDREAAADFIHECWIKANRKDASQPKALFKPYAKLPEVEKDKDRAHVDIMKKALAAVRKNARTKTPRKAAKVKRARTTAGVQIDASAWRRLERAAKDLSKALGREVSAEVLAAAGVEAMVGLCKTVAAKARAKRG
;
A
#
# COMPACT_ATOMS: atom_id res chain seq x y z
N MET A 1 -0.20 -3.17 -12.15
CA MET A 1 -0.37 -3.66 -10.76
C MET A 1 0.55 -4.84 -10.47
N LEU A 2 0.59 -5.85 -11.35
CA LEU A 2 1.43 -7.04 -11.19
C LEU A 2 2.93 -6.72 -11.10
N GLU A 3 3.49 -5.94 -12.04
CA GLU A 3 4.92 -5.62 -12.06
C GLU A 3 5.41 -4.95 -10.77
N ALA A 4 4.68 -3.96 -10.28
CA ALA A 4 5.01 -3.28 -9.03
C ALA A 4 4.93 -4.22 -7.81
N ALA A 5 4.01 -5.20 -7.83
CA ALA A 5 3.90 -6.20 -6.76
C ALA A 5 5.05 -7.22 -6.84
N VAL A 6 5.42 -7.64 -8.04
CA VAL A 6 6.57 -8.50 -8.32
C VAL A 6 7.86 -7.85 -7.86
N GLU A 7 8.08 -6.58 -8.19
CA GLU A 7 9.29 -5.84 -7.79
C GLU A 7 9.35 -5.65 -6.26
N TYR A 8 8.22 -5.28 -5.66
CA TYR A 8 8.11 -5.16 -4.20
C TYR A 8 8.43 -6.49 -3.50
N PHE A 9 7.84 -7.58 -3.98
CA PHE A 9 8.07 -8.91 -3.43
C PHE A 9 9.54 -9.30 -3.58
N SER A 10 10.09 -9.18 -4.78
CA SER A 10 11.41 -9.73 -5.12
C SER A 10 12.51 -9.08 -4.29
N SER A 11 12.49 -7.75 -4.20
CA SER A 11 13.42 -6.98 -3.38
C SER A 11 13.33 -7.35 -1.90
N ARG A 12 12.11 -7.38 -1.34
CA ARG A 12 11.88 -7.66 0.09
C ARG A 12 12.24 -9.09 0.46
N SER A 13 11.88 -10.06 -0.37
CA SER A 13 12.18 -11.48 -0.15
C SER A 13 13.69 -11.71 -0.18
N HIS A 14 14.37 -11.20 -1.22
CA HIS A 14 15.82 -11.34 -1.35
C HIS A 14 16.58 -10.71 -0.17
N ASP A 15 16.25 -9.47 0.19
CA ASP A 15 16.93 -8.81 1.30
C ASP A 15 16.61 -9.46 2.65
N ALA A 16 15.41 -10.03 2.83
CA ALA A 16 15.07 -10.80 4.03
C ALA A 16 15.88 -12.10 4.12
N TRP A 17 15.96 -12.85 3.02
CA TRP A 17 16.83 -14.02 2.92
C TRP A 17 18.27 -13.65 3.24
N ARG A 18 18.80 -12.59 2.63
CA ARG A 18 20.18 -12.15 2.85
C ARG A 18 20.45 -11.77 4.30
N ARG A 19 19.54 -11.01 4.94
CA ARG A 19 19.66 -10.67 6.38
C ARG A 19 19.68 -11.92 7.26
N ASN A 20 18.77 -12.86 7.01
CA ASN A 20 18.71 -14.11 7.80
C ASN A 20 19.94 -14.99 7.57
N PHE A 21 20.40 -15.09 6.32
CA PHE A 21 21.62 -15.81 5.96
C PHE A 21 22.84 -15.24 6.70
N LEU A 22 23.02 -13.92 6.68
CA LEU A 22 24.14 -13.26 7.38
C LEU A 22 24.02 -13.30 8.91
N LYS A 23 22.79 -13.40 9.45
CA LYS A 23 22.56 -13.61 10.88
C LYS A 23 22.96 -15.03 11.30
N ALA A 24 22.55 -16.04 10.53
CA ALA A 24 22.88 -17.43 10.79
C ALA A 24 24.34 -17.77 10.47
N ASN A 25 24.98 -17.01 9.57
CA ASN A 25 26.36 -17.22 9.12
C ASN A 25 27.15 -15.91 9.19
N PRO A 26 27.53 -15.43 10.39
CA PRO A 26 28.21 -14.14 10.55
C PRO A 26 29.52 -14.04 9.73
N GLY A 27 30.25 -15.16 9.58
CA GLY A 27 31.50 -15.23 8.81
C GLY A 27 31.34 -15.12 7.30
N GLU A 28 30.11 -15.12 6.77
CA GLU A 28 29.81 -14.91 5.34
C GLU A 28 29.62 -13.42 5.01
N ARG A 29 29.67 -12.54 6.01
CA ARG A 29 29.55 -11.10 5.80
C ARG A 29 30.72 -10.59 4.96
N GLY A 30 30.41 -9.90 3.86
CA GLY A 30 31.40 -9.35 2.94
C GLY A 30 32.02 -10.37 1.97
N LYS A 31 31.65 -11.66 2.07
CA LYS A 31 32.15 -12.70 1.16
C LYS A 31 31.16 -12.94 0.01
N PRO A 32 31.64 -13.15 -1.22
CA PRO A 32 30.75 -13.49 -2.32
C PRO A 32 30.17 -14.89 -2.12
N ARG A 33 28.87 -15.06 -2.41
CA ARG A 33 28.22 -16.36 -2.47
C ARG A 33 27.87 -16.67 -3.91
N MET A 34 28.75 -17.40 -4.58
CA MET A 34 28.57 -17.71 -6.00
C MET A 34 27.49 -18.79 -6.20
N ARG A 35 26.55 -18.51 -7.10
CA ARG A 35 25.50 -19.43 -7.52
C ARG A 35 25.30 -19.37 -9.03
N LEU A 36 25.08 -20.53 -9.66
CA LEU A 36 24.82 -20.60 -11.10
C LEU A 36 23.44 -20.01 -11.41
N ARG A 37 23.39 -19.05 -12.33
CA ARG A 37 22.15 -18.40 -12.81
C ARG A 37 22.27 -18.20 -14.32
N GLY A 38 21.43 -18.91 -15.08
CA GLY A 38 21.45 -18.81 -16.55
C GLY A 38 22.81 -19.14 -17.16
N GLY A 39 23.50 -20.16 -16.63
CA GLY A 39 24.83 -20.58 -17.11
C GLY A 39 26.01 -19.77 -16.59
N VAL A 40 25.78 -18.70 -15.82
CA VAL A 40 26.86 -17.85 -15.28
C VAL A 40 26.88 -17.92 -13.75
N MET A 41 28.06 -18.00 -13.15
CA MET A 41 28.22 -17.90 -11.70
C MET A 41 28.08 -16.44 -11.28
N VAL A 42 27.10 -16.15 -10.43
CA VAL A 42 26.83 -14.79 -9.95
C VAL A 42 26.87 -14.74 -8.42
N ASP A 43 27.35 -13.64 -7.87
CA ASP A 43 27.32 -13.41 -6.43
C ASP A 43 25.90 -13.05 -5.98
N VAL A 44 25.28 -13.94 -5.21
CA VAL A 44 23.95 -13.73 -4.65
C VAL A 44 23.97 -13.07 -3.27
N ASN A 45 25.14 -12.86 -2.65
CA ASN A 45 25.28 -12.18 -1.36
C ASN A 45 25.34 -10.64 -1.48
N GLN A 46 24.70 -10.09 -2.51
CA GLN A 46 24.58 -8.64 -2.72
C GLN A 46 23.20 -8.14 -2.29
N PRO A 47 23.07 -6.88 -1.82
CA PRO A 47 21.75 -6.26 -1.65
C PRO A 47 20.99 -6.21 -2.99
N TRP A 48 19.66 -6.19 -2.96
CA TRP A 48 18.83 -6.23 -4.18
C TRP A 48 19.28 -5.26 -5.28
N SER A 49 19.61 -4.02 -4.91
CA SER A 49 20.02 -2.96 -5.83
C SER A 49 21.34 -3.22 -6.56
N LYS A 50 22.17 -4.14 -6.05
CA LYS A 50 23.46 -4.55 -6.64
C LYS A 50 23.45 -5.99 -7.13
N LEU A 51 22.32 -6.69 -7.00
CA LEU A 51 22.18 -8.08 -7.38
C LEU A 51 22.22 -8.22 -8.91
N ASP A 52 22.94 -9.23 -9.41
CA ASP A 52 22.97 -9.51 -10.85
C ASP A 52 21.55 -9.67 -11.43
N PRO A 53 21.24 -9.09 -12.61
CA PRO A 53 19.92 -9.17 -13.22
C PRO A 53 19.38 -10.59 -13.40
N ARG A 54 20.24 -11.59 -13.62
CA ARG A 54 19.83 -13.01 -13.74
C ARG A 54 19.37 -13.57 -12.39
N ALA A 55 20.03 -13.18 -11.29
CA ALA A 55 19.59 -13.52 -9.95
C ALA A 55 18.32 -12.75 -9.57
N GLN A 56 18.18 -11.49 -9.97
CA GLN A 56 16.92 -10.76 -9.83
C GLN A 56 15.79 -11.45 -10.59
N GLN A 57 16.04 -11.92 -11.82
CA GLN A 57 15.03 -12.63 -12.62
C GLN A 57 14.55 -13.92 -11.94
N SER A 58 15.43 -14.66 -11.29
CA SER A 58 15.05 -15.84 -10.50
C SER A 58 14.12 -15.48 -9.34
N ASN A 59 14.40 -14.39 -8.62
CA ASN A 59 13.52 -13.89 -7.55
C ASN A 59 12.18 -13.39 -8.10
N LYS A 60 12.18 -12.71 -9.26
CA LYS A 60 10.97 -12.29 -9.97
C LYS A 60 10.11 -13.48 -10.38
N ARG A 61 10.72 -14.60 -10.76
CA ARG A 61 9.98 -15.84 -11.03
C ARG A 61 9.28 -16.37 -9.78
N ALA A 62 9.97 -16.43 -8.66
CA ALA A 62 9.36 -16.80 -7.37
C ALA A 62 8.21 -15.85 -6.98
N ALA A 63 8.34 -14.55 -7.29
CA ALA A 63 7.27 -13.58 -7.10
C ALA A 63 6.04 -13.89 -7.97
N LEU A 64 6.23 -14.28 -9.22
CA LEU A 64 5.13 -14.66 -10.11
C LEU A 64 4.41 -15.91 -9.61
N ASP A 65 5.15 -16.91 -9.12
CA ASP A 65 4.59 -18.13 -8.55
C ASP A 65 3.81 -17.81 -7.26
N ALA A 66 4.35 -16.94 -6.39
CA ALA A 66 3.63 -16.46 -5.20
C ALA A 66 2.36 -15.65 -5.53
N TYR A 67 2.40 -14.84 -6.61
CA TYR A 67 1.22 -14.13 -7.09
C TYR A 67 0.14 -15.10 -7.59
N ALA A 68 0.53 -16.13 -8.36
CA ALA A 68 -0.38 -17.17 -8.81
C ALA A 68 -1.02 -17.91 -7.63
N ALA A 69 -0.21 -18.27 -6.62
CA ALA A 69 -0.69 -18.92 -5.41
C ALA A 69 -1.72 -18.09 -4.64
N VAL A 70 -1.41 -16.81 -4.39
CA VAL A 70 -2.34 -15.90 -3.68
C VAL A 70 -3.62 -15.64 -4.48
N LYS A 71 -3.54 -15.67 -5.83
CA LYS A 71 -4.71 -15.53 -6.69
C LYS A 71 -5.60 -16.77 -6.63
N GLN A 72 -5.00 -17.96 -6.63
CA GLN A 72 -5.71 -19.24 -6.60
C GLN A 72 -6.29 -19.54 -5.22
N PHE A 73 -5.55 -19.21 -4.16
CA PHE A 73 -5.88 -19.48 -2.77
C PHE A 73 -5.91 -18.17 -1.95
N PRO A 74 -6.89 -17.29 -2.19
CA PRO A 74 -6.91 -15.96 -1.57
C PRO A 74 -7.02 -16.01 -0.04
N ASN A 75 -7.76 -16.99 0.48
CA ASN A 75 -8.10 -17.12 1.90
C ASN A 75 -7.45 -18.33 2.58
N ASP A 76 -6.73 -19.17 1.84
CA ASP A 76 -6.04 -20.34 2.37
C ASP A 76 -4.52 -20.15 2.24
N ARG A 77 -3.87 -19.88 3.38
CA ARG A 77 -2.43 -19.62 3.42
C ARG A 77 -1.62 -20.89 3.21
N GLU A 78 -2.08 -22.03 3.71
CA GLU A 78 -1.33 -23.29 3.64
C GLU A 78 -1.43 -23.88 2.23
N ALA A 79 -2.60 -23.84 1.59
CA ALA A 79 -2.73 -24.24 0.18
C ALA A 79 -1.91 -23.34 -0.75
N ALA A 80 -1.86 -22.03 -0.47
CA ALA A 80 -0.99 -21.12 -1.21
C ALA A 80 0.50 -21.46 -1.02
N ALA A 81 0.92 -21.80 0.20
CA ALA A 81 2.30 -22.16 0.50
C ALA A 81 2.70 -23.50 -0.16
N ASP A 82 1.82 -24.50 -0.12
CA ASP A 82 2.01 -25.79 -0.80
C ASP A 82 2.20 -25.59 -2.31
N PHE A 83 1.33 -24.80 -2.94
CA PHE A 83 1.46 -24.47 -4.37
C PHE A 83 2.81 -23.81 -4.71
N ILE A 84 3.28 -22.89 -3.86
CA ILE A 84 4.61 -22.26 -4.04
C ILE A 84 5.72 -23.31 -3.97
N HIS A 85 5.62 -24.25 -3.03
CA HIS A 85 6.58 -25.33 -2.87
C HIS A 85 6.59 -26.28 -4.08
N GLU A 86 5.43 -26.63 -4.62
CA GLU A 86 5.33 -27.41 -5.86
C GLU A 86 6.00 -26.70 -7.05
N CYS A 87 5.75 -25.40 -7.21
CA CYS A 87 6.42 -24.58 -8.21
C CYS A 87 7.94 -24.57 -8.01
N TRP A 88 8.41 -24.43 -6.78
CA TRP A 88 9.83 -24.45 -6.44
C TRP A 88 10.47 -25.80 -6.78
N ILE A 89 9.85 -26.92 -6.40
CA ILE A 89 10.31 -28.27 -6.76
C ILE A 89 10.41 -28.40 -8.27
N LYS A 90 9.38 -27.99 -9.02
CA LYS A 90 9.37 -28.10 -10.48
C LYS A 90 10.54 -27.36 -11.12
N ALA A 91 10.86 -26.18 -10.61
CA ALA A 91 11.96 -25.36 -11.13
C ALA A 91 13.35 -25.89 -10.71
N ASN A 92 13.47 -26.50 -9.53
CA ASN A 92 14.76 -26.81 -8.91
C ASN A 92 15.12 -28.30 -8.89
N ARG A 93 14.23 -29.22 -9.30
CA ARG A 93 14.47 -30.68 -9.22
C ARG A 93 15.71 -31.19 -9.95
N LYS A 94 16.26 -30.40 -10.88
CA LYS A 94 17.49 -30.72 -11.64
C LYS A 94 18.74 -30.02 -11.10
N ASP A 95 18.59 -29.12 -10.12
CA ASP A 95 19.71 -28.39 -9.52
C ASP A 95 20.38 -29.24 -8.44
N ALA A 96 21.55 -29.80 -8.78
CA ALA A 96 22.34 -30.64 -7.88
C ALA A 96 22.85 -29.89 -6.63
N SER A 97 22.82 -28.55 -6.62
CA SER A 97 23.23 -27.76 -5.45
C SER A 97 22.16 -27.66 -4.37
N GLN A 98 20.95 -28.17 -4.63
CA GLN A 98 19.83 -28.12 -3.69
C GLN A 98 19.79 -29.36 -2.79
N PRO A 99 19.51 -29.20 -1.49
CA PRO A 99 19.38 -30.33 -0.58
C PRO A 99 18.25 -31.27 -1.00
N LYS A 100 18.56 -32.56 -1.21
CA LYS A 100 17.58 -33.57 -1.65
C LYS A 100 16.37 -33.70 -0.70
N ALA A 101 16.57 -33.42 0.59
CA ALA A 101 15.53 -33.47 1.61
C ALA A 101 14.38 -32.47 1.39
N LEU A 102 14.59 -31.41 0.61
CA LEU A 102 13.57 -30.40 0.32
C LEU A 102 12.60 -30.83 -0.79
N PHE A 103 12.93 -31.83 -1.61
CA PHE A 103 12.06 -32.32 -2.69
C PHE A 103 10.98 -33.30 -2.22
N LYS A 104 10.47 -33.10 -1.00
CA LYS A 104 9.36 -33.86 -0.42
C LYS A 104 8.07 -33.04 -0.54
N PRO A 105 6.88 -33.68 -0.49
CA PRO A 105 5.61 -32.96 -0.42
C PRO A 105 5.59 -31.98 0.76
N TYR A 106 4.93 -30.83 0.59
CA TYR A 106 4.90 -29.73 1.58
C TYR A 106 4.51 -30.21 2.98
N ALA A 107 3.48 -31.06 3.08
CA ALA A 107 3.00 -31.63 4.34
C ALA A 107 4.10 -32.37 5.15
N LYS A 108 5.13 -32.89 4.47
CA LYS A 108 6.24 -33.65 5.07
C LYS A 108 7.48 -32.79 5.37
N LEU A 109 7.43 -31.49 5.10
CA LEU A 109 8.51 -30.57 5.45
C LEU A 109 8.51 -30.24 6.95
N PRO A 110 9.69 -29.98 7.53
CA PRO A 110 9.78 -29.33 8.84
C PRO A 110 9.11 -27.95 8.80
N GLU A 111 8.53 -27.52 9.93
CA GLU A 111 7.85 -26.22 10.01
C GLU A 111 8.74 -25.03 9.61
N VAL A 112 10.04 -25.09 9.92
CA VAL A 112 11.00 -24.05 9.51
C VAL A 112 11.16 -23.90 7.99
N GLU A 113 10.97 -24.99 7.23
CA GLU A 113 11.00 -24.94 5.77
C GLU A 113 9.66 -24.43 5.23
N LYS A 114 8.53 -24.90 5.80
CA LYS A 114 7.19 -24.40 5.47
C LYS A 114 7.05 -22.89 5.71
N ASP A 115 7.69 -22.36 6.75
CA ASP A 115 7.68 -20.94 7.08
C ASP A 115 8.28 -20.06 5.97
N LYS A 116 9.15 -20.62 5.12
CA LYS A 116 9.70 -19.89 3.96
C LYS A 116 8.63 -19.70 2.88
N ASP A 117 7.87 -20.74 2.57
CA ASP A 117 6.78 -20.67 1.58
C ASP A 117 5.64 -19.80 2.09
N ARG A 118 5.28 -19.94 3.37
CA ARG A 118 4.34 -19.06 4.07
C ARG A 118 4.77 -17.59 4.02
N ALA A 119 6.06 -17.31 4.23
CA ALA A 119 6.58 -15.96 4.11
C ALA A 119 6.42 -15.40 2.69
N HIS A 120 6.55 -16.21 1.64
CA HIS A 120 6.25 -15.78 0.27
C HIS A 120 4.77 -15.38 0.13
N VAL A 121 3.83 -16.18 0.64
CA VAL A 121 2.40 -15.83 0.64
C VAL A 121 2.17 -14.46 1.31
N ASP A 122 2.73 -14.28 2.51
CA ASP A 122 2.54 -13.07 3.31
C ASP A 122 3.17 -11.83 2.65
N ILE A 123 4.37 -11.96 2.08
CA ILE A 123 5.05 -10.87 1.36
C ILE A 123 4.24 -10.49 0.13
N MET A 124 3.69 -11.46 -0.62
CA MET A 124 2.91 -11.15 -1.81
C MET A 124 1.58 -10.47 -1.46
N LYS A 125 0.88 -10.93 -0.41
CA LYS A 125 -0.33 -10.24 0.09
C LYS A 125 -0.01 -8.80 0.49
N LYS A 126 1.11 -8.56 1.18
CA LYS A 126 1.61 -7.21 1.51
C LYS A 126 1.93 -6.39 0.26
N ALA A 127 2.58 -6.98 -0.73
CA ALA A 127 2.91 -6.33 -1.99
C ALA A 127 1.65 -5.84 -2.72
N LEU A 128 0.64 -6.70 -2.85
CA LEU A 128 -0.64 -6.36 -3.48
C LEU A 128 -1.36 -5.25 -2.71
N ALA A 129 -1.37 -5.31 -1.38
CA ALA A 129 -1.95 -4.26 -0.54
C ALA A 129 -1.22 -2.91 -0.72
N ALA A 130 0.11 -2.92 -0.73
CA ALA A 130 0.93 -1.72 -0.92
C ALA A 130 0.71 -1.09 -2.30
N VAL A 131 0.70 -1.90 -3.37
CA VAL A 131 0.43 -1.41 -4.73
C VAL A 131 -1.00 -0.87 -4.85
N ARG A 132 -1.99 -1.53 -4.25
CA ARG A 132 -3.38 -1.01 -4.22
C ARG A 132 -3.48 0.31 -3.47
N LYS A 133 -2.80 0.44 -2.32
CA LYS A 133 -2.74 1.71 -1.57
C LYS A 133 -2.10 2.82 -2.40
N ASN A 134 -0.98 2.53 -3.06
CA ASN A 134 -0.29 3.49 -3.91
C ASN A 134 -1.08 3.86 -5.16
N ALA A 135 -1.83 2.91 -5.74
CA ALA A 135 -2.75 3.20 -6.83
C ALA A 135 -3.87 4.13 -6.33
N ARG A 136 -4.47 3.86 -5.16
CA ARG A 136 -5.51 4.71 -4.55
C ARG A 136 -5.02 6.12 -4.22
N THR A 137 -3.74 6.31 -3.88
CA THR A 137 -3.18 7.64 -3.63
C THR A 137 -2.77 8.37 -4.91
N LYS A 138 -2.41 7.64 -5.97
CA LYS A 138 -2.05 8.20 -7.29
C LYS A 138 -3.24 8.45 -8.21
N THR A 139 -4.35 7.73 -8.05
CA THR A 139 -5.60 8.14 -8.68
C THR A 139 -5.95 9.49 -8.07
N PRO A 140 -6.01 10.60 -8.84
CA PRO A 140 -6.68 11.77 -8.35
C PRO A 140 -8.09 11.27 -8.07
N ARG A 141 -8.45 11.16 -6.79
CA ARG A 141 -9.85 11.03 -6.42
C ARG A 141 -10.52 12.17 -7.20
N LYS A 142 -11.29 11.83 -8.24
CA LYS A 142 -12.49 12.59 -8.61
C LYS A 142 -13.51 12.43 -7.46
N ALA A 143 -13.05 12.55 -6.21
CA ALA A 143 -13.82 13.26 -5.23
C ALA A 143 -13.75 14.69 -5.76
N ALA A 144 -14.90 15.24 -6.08
CA ALA A 144 -15.06 16.66 -6.20
C ALA A 144 -14.14 17.31 -5.16
N LYS A 145 -13.07 17.95 -5.62
CA LYS A 145 -12.43 19.01 -4.84
C LYS A 145 -13.51 20.07 -4.78
N VAL A 146 -14.48 19.89 -3.87
CA VAL A 146 -15.01 21.04 -3.18
C VAL A 146 -13.79 21.56 -2.47
N LYS A 147 -13.14 22.53 -3.12
CA LYS A 147 -12.11 23.35 -2.53
C LYS A 147 -12.65 23.65 -1.14
N ARG A 148 -11.93 23.31 -0.07
CA ARG A 148 -12.15 24.02 1.19
C ARG A 148 -11.95 25.47 0.82
N ALA A 149 -13.05 26.17 0.56
CA ALA A 149 -13.03 27.57 0.32
C ALA A 149 -12.48 28.15 1.60
N ARG A 150 -11.24 28.61 1.51
CA ARG A 150 -10.65 29.46 2.51
C ARG A 150 -11.48 30.73 2.43
N THR A 151 -12.58 30.78 3.17
CA THR A 151 -13.29 32.01 3.42
C THR A 151 -12.25 32.97 3.97
N THR A 152 -12.31 34.21 3.50
CA THR A 152 -11.31 35.28 3.56
C THR A 152 -10.82 35.70 4.95
N ALA A 153 -11.11 34.93 5.99
CA ALA A 153 -10.66 35.15 7.35
C ALA A 153 -10.39 33.80 8.07
N GLY A 154 -9.34 33.06 7.68
CA GLY A 154 -8.61 32.10 8.53
C GLY A 154 -9.34 30.96 9.28
N VAL A 155 -10.67 30.87 9.28
CA VAL A 155 -11.43 29.95 10.12
C VAL A 155 -11.57 28.61 9.42
N GLN A 156 -11.09 27.56 10.07
CA GLN A 156 -11.26 26.18 9.60
C GLN A 156 -12.66 25.68 9.97
N ILE A 157 -13.54 25.55 8.98
CA ILE A 157 -14.83 24.89 9.14
C ILE A 157 -14.62 23.37 9.04
N ASP A 158 -15.11 22.62 10.02
CA ASP A 158 -15.01 21.16 10.01
C ASP A 158 -15.87 20.54 8.89
N ALA A 159 -15.56 19.29 8.52
CA ALA A 159 -16.20 18.62 7.39
C ALA A 159 -17.70 18.33 7.61
N SER A 160 -18.16 18.25 8.86
CA SER A 160 -19.58 18.07 9.18
C SER A 160 -20.34 19.37 8.98
N ALA A 161 -19.82 20.49 9.51
CA ALA A 161 -20.40 21.81 9.33
C ALA A 161 -20.45 22.21 7.84
N TRP A 162 -19.40 21.91 7.07
CA TRP A 162 -19.38 22.18 5.63
C TRP A 162 -20.46 21.42 4.87
N ARG A 163 -20.68 20.13 5.18
CA ARG A 163 -21.75 19.32 4.56
C ARG A 163 -23.15 19.83 4.88
N ARG A 164 -23.34 20.44 6.06
CA ARG A 164 -24.61 21.09 6.42
C ARG A 164 -24.83 22.35 5.60
N LEU A 165 -23.79 23.16 5.42
CA LEU A 165 -23.81 24.34 4.55
C LEU A 165 -24.11 23.99 3.09
N GLU A 166 -23.49 22.94 2.55
CA GLU A 166 -23.76 22.46 1.18
C GLU A 166 -25.22 22.02 1.00
N ARG A 167 -25.81 21.38 2.02
CA ARG A 167 -27.22 21.00 1.98
C ARG A 167 -28.13 22.23 2.00
N ALA A 168 -27.88 23.16 2.92
CA ALA A 168 -28.65 24.40 3.02
C ALA A 168 -28.55 25.25 1.74
N ALA A 169 -27.36 25.32 1.12
CA ALA A 169 -27.15 26.04 -0.12
C ALA A 169 -27.94 25.42 -1.29
N LYS A 170 -28.03 24.08 -1.36
CA LYS A 170 -28.88 23.38 -2.35
C LYS A 170 -30.36 23.65 -2.14
N ASP A 171 -30.82 23.58 -0.90
CA ASP A 171 -32.23 23.83 -0.58
C ASP A 171 -32.63 25.28 -0.91
N LEU A 172 -31.74 26.23 -0.59
CA LEU A 172 -31.92 27.64 -0.92
C LEU A 172 -31.86 27.89 -2.44
N SER A 173 -30.97 27.20 -3.17
CA SER A 173 -30.89 27.32 -4.63
C SER A 173 -32.19 26.89 -5.30
N LYS A 174 -32.81 25.80 -4.80
CA LYS A 174 -34.12 25.34 -5.27
C LYS A 174 -35.22 26.36 -5.00
N ALA A 175 -35.24 26.94 -3.79
CA ALA A 175 -36.25 27.92 -3.42
C ALA A 175 -36.15 29.22 -4.22
N LEU A 176 -34.93 29.65 -4.56
CA LEU A 176 -34.68 30.91 -5.27
C LEU A 176 -34.64 30.77 -6.79
N GLY A 177 -34.69 29.55 -7.34
CA GLY A 177 -34.56 29.29 -8.78
C GLY A 177 -33.21 29.72 -9.37
N ARG A 178 -32.19 29.96 -8.54
CA ARG A 178 -30.84 30.35 -8.94
C ARG A 178 -29.80 29.65 -8.08
N GLU A 179 -28.61 29.45 -8.63
CA GLU A 179 -27.53 28.77 -7.92
C GLU A 179 -26.99 29.64 -6.76
N VAL A 180 -26.93 29.06 -5.57
CA VAL A 180 -26.30 29.62 -4.38
C VAL A 180 -25.24 28.63 -3.89
N SER A 181 -23.98 29.08 -3.79
CA SER A 181 -22.89 28.23 -3.30
C SER A 181 -22.82 28.25 -1.77
N ALA A 182 -22.18 27.22 -1.20
CA ALA A 182 -21.95 27.13 0.25
C ALA A 182 -21.09 28.29 0.77
N GLU A 183 -20.15 28.79 -0.04
CA GLU A 183 -19.32 29.96 0.24
C GLU A 183 -20.14 31.24 0.36
N VAL A 184 -21.04 31.48 -0.60
CA VAL A 184 -21.92 32.66 -0.61
C VAL A 184 -22.86 32.63 0.58
N LEU A 185 -23.42 31.47 0.89
CA LEU A 185 -24.27 31.28 2.06
C LEU A 185 -23.52 31.53 3.38
N ALA A 186 -22.27 31.03 3.49
CA ALA A 186 -21.44 31.24 4.67
C ALA A 186 -21.08 32.73 4.86
N ALA A 187 -20.71 33.43 3.78
CA ALA A 187 -20.40 34.86 3.82
C ALA A 187 -21.62 35.70 4.24
N ALA A 188 -22.78 35.44 3.64
CA ALA A 188 -24.03 36.13 3.99
C ALA A 188 -24.44 35.87 5.45
N GLY A 189 -24.23 34.65 5.96
CA GLY A 189 -24.48 34.31 7.37
C GLY A 189 -23.60 35.12 8.34
N VAL A 190 -22.31 35.29 8.02
CA VAL A 190 -21.38 36.12 8.81
C VAL A 190 -21.83 37.58 8.80
N GLU A 191 -22.17 38.12 7.63
CA GLU A 191 -22.65 39.51 7.52
C GLU A 191 -23.94 39.74 8.30
N ALA A 192 -24.90 38.80 8.22
CA ALA A 192 -26.14 38.86 8.98
C ALA A 192 -25.88 38.84 10.50
N MET A 193 -24.98 37.97 10.98
CA MET A 193 -24.57 37.93 12.38
C MET A 193 -23.89 39.23 12.83
N VAL A 194 -23.00 39.80 12.02
CA VAL A 194 -22.36 41.08 12.33
C VAL A 194 -23.39 42.21 12.39
N GLY A 195 -24.35 42.24 11.48
CA GLY A 195 -25.48 43.18 11.49
C GLY A 195 -26.33 43.05 12.77
N LEU A 196 -26.66 41.82 13.16
CA LEU A 196 -27.39 41.56 14.40
C LEU A 196 -26.60 42.02 15.64
N CYS A 197 -25.30 41.71 15.72
CA CYS A 197 -24.45 42.17 16.81
C CYS A 197 -24.39 43.70 16.90
N LYS A 198 -24.30 44.40 15.76
CA LYS A 198 -24.32 45.88 15.72
C LYS A 198 -25.65 46.45 16.20
N THR A 199 -26.78 45.86 15.79
CA THR A 199 -28.11 46.33 16.22
C THR A 199 -28.36 46.08 17.70
N VAL A 200 -27.97 44.93 18.24
CA VAL A 200 -28.05 44.63 19.68
C VAL A 200 -27.16 45.57 20.49
N ALA A 201 -25.93 45.82 20.05
CA ALA A 201 -25.02 46.75 20.71
C ALA A 201 -25.54 48.19 20.71
N ALA A 202 -26.13 48.66 19.61
CA ALA A 202 -26.75 49.98 19.53
C ALA A 202 -27.94 50.11 20.50
N LYS A 203 -28.80 49.08 20.57
CA LYS A 203 -29.95 49.05 21.48
C LYS A 203 -29.55 48.97 22.96
N ALA A 204 -28.45 48.29 23.27
CA ALA A 204 -27.90 48.23 24.62
C ALA A 204 -27.29 49.57 25.07
N ARG A 205 -26.64 50.32 24.16
CA ARG A 205 -26.14 51.68 24.43
C ARG A 205 -27.27 52.68 24.63
N ALA A 206 -28.33 52.61 23.82
CA ALA A 206 -29.51 53.49 23.94
C ALA A 206 -30.34 53.26 25.22
N LYS A 207 -30.15 52.14 25.93
CA LYS A 207 -30.80 51.86 27.23
C LYS A 207 -29.97 52.29 28.45
N ARG A 208 -28.73 52.73 28.25
CA ARG A 208 -27.76 53.08 29.32
C ARG A 208 -27.43 54.57 29.40
N GLY A 209 -27.97 55.39 28.50
CA GLY A 209 -27.96 56.85 28.57
C GLY A 209 -29.39 57.35 28.64
#